data_AF-A0A5J4NW45-F1
#
_entry.id   AF-A0A5J4NW45-F1
#
_cell.length_a   1.000
_cell.length_b   1.000
_cell.length_c   1.000
_cell.angle_alpha   90.00
_cell.angle_beta   90.00
_cell.angle_gamma   90.00
#
_symmetry.space_group_name_H-M   'P 1'
#
loop_
_entity.id
_entity.type
_entity.pdbx_description
1 polymer ?
#
loop_
_entity_poly.entity_id
_entity_poly.type
_entity_poly.pdbx_seq_one_letter_code
_entity_poly.pdbx_strand_id
1 'polypeptide(L)'
;MENEACGFCIFNNVAIAAQYALDRLEYNRILIVDWDVHHGQATQYAFYDSSRVLYISIHRYDDQKFWPHLRESNFDFIGNGRGRGYNINVALNENKLGDADYLAIFHRLVLPVAYEFDPDLVLVSAGYDSAYGCPLGQLELSPPLFAHLTHKLMCLAEGKLVVALEGGYFHDSLAESAAHTISALLGDCAPSLEPIGEVHQSVLKSISDCVSPAPGPARRSSRERREPERLLLRLEQSLLGEECSEEIRSHHTTHTTIQ
;
A
#
# COMPACT_ATOMS: atom_id res chain seq x y z
N MET A 1 -1.80 12.67 -16.48
CA MET A 1 -2.19 11.93 -17.71
C MET A 1 -3.72 11.94 -17.79
N GLU A 2 -4.29 12.83 -18.59
CA GLU A 2 -5.76 12.94 -18.71
C GLU A 2 -6.27 12.53 -20.11
N ASN A 3 -5.42 12.60 -21.14
CA ASN A 3 -5.81 12.41 -22.54
C ASN A 3 -4.89 11.42 -23.29
N GLU A 4 -4.38 10.40 -22.59
CA GLU A 4 -3.42 9.43 -23.14
C GLU A 4 -3.69 8.03 -22.57
N ALA A 5 -3.56 7.00 -23.41
CA ALA A 5 -3.54 5.60 -22.97
C ALA A 5 -2.12 5.21 -22.51
N CYS A 6 -2.01 4.35 -21.49
CA CYS A 6 -0.72 3.94 -20.92
C CYS A 6 -0.81 2.58 -20.23
N GLY A 7 0.22 1.74 -20.34
CA GLY A 7 0.31 0.50 -19.56
C GLY A 7 -0.88 -0.44 -19.74
N PHE A 8 -1.35 -0.62 -20.98
CA PHE A 8 -2.55 -1.39 -21.33
C PHE A 8 -3.90 -0.78 -20.88
N CYS A 9 -3.90 0.37 -20.19
CA CYS A 9 -5.11 1.08 -19.79
C CYS A 9 -5.51 2.15 -20.83
N ILE A 10 -6.79 2.13 -21.24
CA ILE A 10 -7.40 3.16 -22.11
C ILE A 10 -8.10 4.22 -21.26
N PHE A 11 -8.83 3.78 -20.23
CA PHE A 11 -9.47 4.65 -19.24
C PHE A 11 -9.01 4.24 -17.85
N ASN A 12 -8.93 5.21 -16.93
CA ASN A 12 -8.64 4.92 -15.54
C ASN A 12 -9.93 4.56 -14.80
N ASN A 13 -10.28 3.27 -14.82
CA ASN A 13 -11.55 2.76 -14.30
C ASN A 13 -11.77 3.12 -12.82
N VAL A 14 -10.74 2.91 -12.00
CA VAL A 14 -10.81 3.16 -10.55
C VAL A 14 -10.91 4.65 -10.24
N ALA A 15 -10.16 5.51 -10.94
CA ALA A 15 -10.29 6.95 -10.77
C ALA A 15 -11.66 7.48 -11.22
N ILE A 16 -12.22 6.94 -12.31
CA ILE A 16 -13.58 7.27 -12.75
C ILE A 16 -14.60 6.85 -11.69
N ALA A 17 -14.48 5.65 -11.12
CA ALA A 17 -15.37 5.16 -10.07
C ALA A 17 -15.28 6.04 -8.81
N ALA A 18 -14.07 6.42 -8.39
CA ALA A 18 -13.86 7.32 -7.26
C ALA A 18 -14.51 8.69 -7.51
N GLN A 19 -14.22 9.32 -8.65
CA GLN A 19 -14.79 10.63 -8.99
C GLN A 19 -16.31 10.57 -9.07
N TYR A 20 -16.86 9.50 -9.67
CA TYR A 20 -18.30 9.28 -9.72
C TYR A 20 -18.92 9.16 -8.33
N ALA A 21 -18.29 8.40 -7.43
CA ALA A 21 -18.74 8.26 -6.05
C ALA A 21 -18.74 9.61 -5.29
N LEU A 22 -17.70 10.44 -5.48
CA LEU A 22 -17.59 11.77 -4.87
C LEU A 22 -18.65 12.76 -5.37
N ASP A 23 -18.98 12.70 -6.66
CA ASP A 23 -19.84 13.69 -7.33
C ASP A 23 -21.32 13.29 -7.36
N ARG A 24 -21.62 11.98 -7.38
CA ARG A 24 -22.97 11.46 -7.63
C ARG A 24 -23.55 10.64 -6.49
N LEU A 25 -22.72 10.08 -5.62
CA LEU A 25 -23.16 9.16 -4.55
C LEU A 25 -22.88 9.72 -3.14
N GLU A 26 -22.50 11.00 -3.03
CA GLU A 26 -22.31 11.74 -1.78
C GLU A 26 -21.22 11.18 -0.83
N TYR A 27 -20.32 10.33 -1.33
CA TYR A 27 -19.15 9.90 -0.58
C TYR A 27 -18.18 11.07 -0.37
N ASN A 28 -17.54 11.18 0.81
CA ASN A 28 -16.65 12.30 1.13
C ASN A 28 -15.18 11.89 1.18
N ARG A 29 -14.89 10.69 1.68
CA ARG A 29 -13.56 10.10 1.83
C ARG A 29 -13.51 8.76 1.12
N ILE A 30 -12.68 8.65 0.07
CA ILE A 30 -12.48 7.39 -0.67
C ILE A 30 -11.04 6.93 -0.47
N LEU A 31 -10.86 5.68 -0.05
CA LEU A 31 -9.56 5.03 -0.04
C LEU A 31 -9.41 4.22 -1.32
N ILE A 32 -8.30 4.42 -2.02
CA ILE A 32 -7.88 3.55 -3.12
C ILE A 32 -6.62 2.81 -2.67
N VAL A 33 -6.69 1.49 -2.64
CA VAL A 33 -5.53 0.61 -2.41
C VAL A 33 -5.17 -0.07 -3.73
N ASP A 34 -3.97 0.20 -4.22
CA ASP A 34 -3.43 -0.40 -5.44
C ASP A 34 -2.34 -1.41 -5.05
N TRP A 35 -2.63 -2.70 -5.27
CA TRP A 35 -1.70 -3.79 -5.03
C TRP A 35 -1.18 -4.43 -6.32
N ASP A 36 -1.51 -3.85 -7.48
CA ASP A 36 -0.85 -4.18 -8.75
C ASP A 36 0.66 -3.95 -8.61
N VAL A 37 1.47 -4.78 -9.26
CA VAL A 37 2.92 -4.67 -9.11
C VAL A 37 3.47 -3.37 -9.71
N HIS A 38 2.71 -2.69 -10.57
CA HIS A 38 3.08 -1.43 -11.19
C HIS A 38 2.44 -0.24 -10.46
N HIS A 39 3.12 0.90 -10.48
CA HIS A 39 2.56 2.13 -9.95
C HIS A 39 1.42 2.64 -10.84
N GLY A 40 0.21 2.76 -10.30
CA GLY A 40 -0.93 3.44 -10.93
C GLY A 40 -0.77 4.97 -10.99
N GLN A 41 0.24 5.45 -11.72
CA GLN A 41 0.60 6.87 -11.84
C GLN A 41 -0.57 7.75 -12.29
N ALA A 42 -1.46 7.24 -13.15
CA ALA A 42 -2.63 7.98 -13.59
C ALA A 42 -3.62 8.26 -12.44
N THR A 43 -3.79 7.30 -11.51
CA THR A 43 -4.64 7.46 -10.32
C THR A 43 -4.00 8.45 -9.34
N GLN A 44 -2.68 8.35 -9.14
CA GLN A 44 -1.91 9.35 -8.39
C GLN A 44 -2.15 10.76 -8.95
N TYR A 45 -2.02 10.97 -10.26
CA TYR A 45 -2.22 12.28 -10.87
C TYR A 45 -3.64 12.80 -10.71
N ALA A 46 -4.65 11.94 -10.89
CA ALA A 46 -6.05 12.33 -10.81
C ALA A 46 -6.41 12.94 -9.44
N PHE A 47 -5.75 12.51 -8.36
CA PHE A 47 -6.09 12.91 -7.00
C PHE A 47 -4.95 13.61 -6.25
N TYR A 48 -3.85 13.98 -6.91
CA TYR A 48 -2.64 14.49 -6.26
C TYR A 48 -2.86 15.73 -5.38
N ASP A 49 -3.82 16.58 -5.75
CA ASP A 49 -4.19 17.81 -5.02
C ASP A 49 -5.44 17.65 -4.13
N SER A 50 -6.04 16.45 -4.08
CA SER A 50 -7.29 16.16 -3.36
C SER A 50 -7.04 15.57 -1.97
N SER A 51 -7.71 16.10 -0.95
CA SER A 51 -7.77 15.46 0.38
C SER A 51 -8.97 14.55 0.57
N ARG A 52 -9.80 14.37 -0.47
CA ARG A 52 -11.00 13.51 -0.43
C ARG A 52 -10.71 12.08 -0.87
N VAL A 53 -9.57 11.86 -1.52
CA VAL A 53 -9.12 10.54 -1.95
C VAL A 53 -7.75 10.29 -1.37
N LEU A 54 -7.62 9.22 -0.60
CA LEU A 54 -6.33 8.68 -0.17
C LEU A 54 -5.93 7.58 -1.14
N TYR A 55 -4.83 7.78 -1.86
CA TYR A 55 -4.27 6.77 -2.76
C TYR A 55 -3.04 6.13 -2.13
N ILE A 56 -3.05 4.80 -2.01
CA ILE A 56 -1.93 4.00 -1.54
C ILE A 56 -1.58 2.99 -2.62
N SER A 57 -0.35 3.01 -3.12
CA SER A 57 0.14 2.03 -4.10
C SER A 57 1.36 1.30 -3.56
N ILE A 58 1.33 -0.03 -3.65
CA ILE A 58 2.46 -0.92 -3.33
C ILE A 58 2.96 -1.50 -4.63
N HIS A 59 4.13 -1.07 -5.09
CA HIS A 59 4.61 -1.41 -6.43
C HIS A 59 6.12 -1.65 -6.45
N ARG A 60 6.56 -2.46 -7.41
CA ARG A 60 7.97 -2.64 -7.71
C ARG A 60 8.51 -1.37 -8.34
N TYR A 61 9.69 -0.95 -7.86
CA TYR A 61 10.33 0.31 -8.24
C TYR A 61 11.78 0.10 -8.69
N ASP A 62 12.50 -0.82 -8.04
CA ASP A 62 13.90 -1.17 -8.35
C ASP A 62 14.81 0.06 -8.53
N ASP A 63 14.74 1.03 -7.61
CA ASP A 63 15.41 2.32 -7.71
C ASP A 63 15.13 3.02 -9.06
N GLN A 64 13.85 3.11 -9.43
CA GLN A 64 13.36 3.67 -10.71
C GLN A 64 13.67 2.82 -11.95
N LYS A 65 14.27 1.63 -11.83
CA LYS A 65 14.59 0.77 -12.97
C LYS A 65 13.41 -0.08 -13.42
N PHE A 66 12.38 -0.24 -12.60
CA PHE A 66 11.15 -0.94 -12.99
C PHE A 66 10.16 0.01 -13.69
N TRP A 67 9.40 -0.51 -14.65
CA TRP A 67 8.39 0.28 -15.36
C TRP A 67 7.34 0.79 -14.34
N PRO A 68 6.91 2.07 -14.39
CA PRO A 68 7.03 3.04 -15.48
C PRO A 68 8.27 3.97 -15.46
N HIS A 69 9.27 3.70 -14.62
CA HIS A 69 10.52 4.47 -14.52
C HIS A 69 10.34 5.93 -14.05
N LEU A 70 9.35 6.20 -13.21
CA LEU A 70 9.01 7.55 -12.79
C LEU A 70 9.58 7.87 -11.40
N ARG A 71 10.30 8.99 -11.29
CA ARG A 71 10.78 9.51 -9.99
C ARG A 71 9.63 9.78 -9.01
N GLU A 72 8.47 10.12 -9.56
CA GLU A 72 7.26 10.42 -8.79
C GLU A 72 6.50 9.20 -8.29
N SER A 73 6.94 7.99 -8.64
CA SER A 73 6.51 6.74 -8.00
C SER A 73 7.24 6.49 -6.68
N ASN A 74 8.23 7.31 -6.30
CA ASN A 74 8.95 7.10 -5.05
C ASN A 74 8.18 7.64 -3.82
N PHE A 75 8.58 7.20 -2.62
CA PHE A 75 7.89 7.47 -1.35
C PHE A 75 7.76 8.95 -0.98
N ASP A 76 8.66 9.82 -1.46
CA ASP A 76 8.68 11.25 -1.12
C ASP A 76 7.64 12.09 -1.90
N PHE A 77 6.91 11.47 -2.83
CA PHE A 77 5.80 12.08 -3.57
C PHE A 77 4.47 11.87 -2.85
N ILE A 78 4.20 12.78 -1.91
CA ILE A 78 3.09 12.63 -0.95
C ILE A 78 1.86 13.49 -1.27
N GLY A 79 1.69 13.91 -2.52
CA GLY A 79 0.61 14.84 -2.90
C GLY A 79 1.00 16.32 -2.72
N ASN A 80 0.12 17.20 -3.18
CA ASN A 80 0.37 18.64 -3.21
C ASN A 80 -0.84 19.45 -2.71
N GLY A 81 -0.60 20.71 -2.31
CA GLY A 81 -1.64 21.62 -1.87
C GLY A 81 -2.54 21.05 -0.77
N ARG A 82 -3.80 20.74 -1.11
CA ARG A 82 -4.75 20.11 -0.18
C ARG A 82 -4.57 18.60 -0.05
N GLY A 83 -4.13 17.93 -1.10
CA GLY A 83 -3.87 16.49 -1.14
C GLY A 83 -2.53 16.07 -0.53
N ARG A 84 -1.74 16.99 -0.01
CA ARG A 84 -0.50 16.65 0.70
C ARG A 84 -0.79 15.75 1.91
N GLY A 85 -0.16 14.58 1.95
CA GLY A 85 -0.39 13.48 2.88
C GLY A 85 -1.38 12.41 2.40
N TYR A 86 -2.09 12.64 1.28
CA TYR A 86 -3.14 11.75 0.75
C TYR A 86 -2.67 10.91 -0.46
N ASN A 87 -1.37 10.88 -0.70
CA ASN A 87 -0.72 9.98 -1.67
C ASN A 87 0.41 9.25 -0.96
N ILE A 88 0.41 7.92 -1.00
CA ILE A 88 1.43 7.09 -0.36
C ILE A 88 1.94 6.08 -1.38
N ASN A 89 3.23 6.17 -1.69
CA ASN A 89 3.91 5.26 -2.59
C ASN A 89 4.84 4.35 -1.80
N VAL A 90 4.50 3.06 -1.72
CA VAL A 90 5.38 2.04 -1.14
C VAL A 90 6.23 1.44 -2.26
N ALA A 91 7.35 2.10 -2.52
CA ALA A 91 8.29 1.72 -3.56
C ALA A 91 9.14 0.52 -3.11
N LEU A 92 8.96 -0.64 -3.76
CA LEU A 92 9.70 -1.87 -3.46
C LEU A 92 10.95 -1.95 -4.34
N ASN A 93 12.12 -2.02 -3.72
CA ASN A 93 13.41 -2.00 -4.42
C ASN A 93 14.07 -3.38 -4.57
N GLU A 94 13.31 -4.45 -4.34
CA GLU A 94 13.75 -5.83 -4.51
C GLU A 94 12.67 -6.65 -5.22
N ASN A 95 13.10 -7.74 -5.83
CA ASN A 95 12.21 -8.77 -6.39
C ASN A 95 12.01 -9.93 -5.39
N LYS A 96 11.12 -10.86 -5.73
CA LYS A 96 10.82 -12.06 -4.92
C LYS A 96 10.39 -11.77 -3.49
N LEU A 97 9.76 -10.61 -3.29
CA LEU A 97 9.06 -10.30 -2.05
C LEU A 97 7.78 -11.13 -1.99
N GLY A 98 7.39 -11.57 -0.80
CA GLY A 98 6.32 -12.52 -0.60
C GLY A 98 5.31 -12.09 0.45
N ASP A 99 4.57 -13.07 0.99
CA ASP A 99 3.45 -12.85 1.89
C ASP A 99 3.82 -12.08 3.16
N ALA A 100 4.96 -12.38 3.78
CA ALA A 100 5.44 -11.70 4.98
C ALA A 100 5.62 -10.19 4.75
N ASP A 101 6.13 -9.82 3.58
CA ASP A 101 6.40 -8.43 3.19
C ASP A 101 5.12 -7.63 3.02
N TYR A 102 4.17 -8.16 2.27
CA TYR A 102 2.87 -7.51 2.05
C TYR A 102 2.04 -7.44 3.33
N LEU A 103 2.06 -8.48 4.17
CA LEU A 103 1.43 -8.43 5.48
C LEU A 103 2.07 -7.36 6.37
N ALA A 104 3.40 -7.23 6.37
CA ALA A 104 4.09 -6.18 7.13
C ALA A 104 3.69 -4.77 6.66
N ILE A 105 3.65 -4.54 5.34
CA ILE A 105 3.19 -3.27 4.76
C ILE A 105 1.74 -2.98 5.17
N PHE A 106 0.85 -3.98 5.09
CA PHE A 106 -0.54 -3.80 5.48
C PHE A 106 -0.68 -3.47 6.97
N HIS A 107 0.00 -4.21 7.83
CA HIS A 107 -0.11 -4.05 9.28
C HIS A 107 0.54 -2.78 9.81
N ARG A 108 1.70 -2.38 9.24
CA ARG A 108 2.49 -1.26 9.76
C ARG A 108 2.18 0.06 9.07
N LEU A 109 1.56 0.05 7.88
CA LEU A 109 1.31 1.25 7.09
C LEU A 109 -0.13 1.35 6.58
N VAL A 110 -0.59 0.43 5.73
CA VAL A 110 -1.89 0.58 5.04
C VAL A 110 -3.05 0.66 6.03
N LEU A 111 -3.15 -0.29 6.96
CA LEU A 111 -4.27 -0.34 7.90
C LEU A 111 -4.26 0.83 8.87
N PRO A 112 -3.15 1.16 9.56
CA PRO A 112 -3.15 2.34 10.43
C PRO A 112 -3.60 3.61 9.71
N VAL A 113 -3.10 3.87 8.50
CA VAL A 113 -3.48 5.05 7.71
C VAL A 113 -4.94 5.00 7.28
N ALA A 114 -5.42 3.84 6.83
CA ALA A 114 -6.81 3.68 6.47
C ALA A 114 -7.76 3.88 7.66
N TYR A 115 -7.42 3.40 8.85
CA TYR A 115 -8.21 3.60 10.06
C TYR A 115 -8.24 5.07 10.52
N GLU A 116 -7.14 5.81 10.40
CA GLU A 116 -7.15 7.25 10.71
C GLU A 116 -7.89 8.06 9.64
N PHE A 117 -7.78 7.69 8.37
CA PHE A 117 -8.50 8.35 7.28
C PHE A 117 -10.02 8.10 7.32
N ASP A 118 -10.44 6.97 7.91
CA ASP A 118 -11.84 6.59 8.10
C ASP A 118 -12.66 6.72 6.79
N PRO A 119 -12.34 5.92 5.74
CA PRO A 119 -12.98 6.07 4.43
C PRO A 119 -14.46 5.70 4.48
N ASP A 120 -15.25 6.39 3.66
CA ASP A 120 -16.67 6.08 3.46
C ASP A 120 -16.85 4.96 2.39
N LEU A 121 -15.85 4.76 1.54
CA LEU A 121 -15.77 3.74 0.47
C LEU A 121 -14.31 3.34 0.24
N VAL A 122 -14.07 2.04 0.03
CA VAL A 122 -12.77 1.51 -0.38
C VAL A 122 -12.85 0.97 -1.81
N LEU A 123 -11.92 1.37 -2.66
CA LEU A 123 -11.70 0.83 -4.00
C LEU A 123 -10.35 0.13 -4.03
N VAL A 124 -10.29 -1.02 -4.69
CA VAL A 124 -9.04 -1.77 -4.88
C VAL A 124 -8.73 -1.85 -6.37
N SER A 125 -7.58 -1.30 -6.76
CA SER A 125 -6.92 -1.61 -8.03
C SER A 125 -6.25 -2.96 -7.88
N ALA A 126 -6.96 -4.01 -8.31
CA ALA A 126 -6.57 -5.40 -8.07
C ALA A 126 -5.83 -5.99 -9.27
N GLY A 127 -4.55 -5.65 -9.37
CA GLY A 127 -3.60 -6.37 -10.21
C GLY A 127 -3.10 -7.64 -9.53
N TYR A 128 -3.09 -8.76 -10.26
CA TYR A 128 -2.58 -10.04 -9.75
C TYR A 128 -1.23 -10.41 -10.35
N ASP A 129 -0.52 -9.44 -10.93
CA ASP A 129 0.83 -9.58 -11.44
C ASP A 129 1.92 -9.48 -10.35
N SER A 130 1.53 -9.16 -9.12
CA SER A 130 2.33 -9.35 -7.90
C SER A 130 2.32 -10.80 -7.41
N ALA A 131 1.43 -11.66 -7.92
CA ALA A 131 1.40 -13.09 -7.56
C ALA A 131 2.58 -13.88 -8.13
N TYR A 132 2.94 -14.99 -7.47
CA TYR A 132 4.01 -15.88 -7.92
C TYR A 132 3.82 -16.34 -9.36
N GLY A 133 4.93 -16.52 -10.08
CA GLY A 133 4.92 -16.99 -11.47
C GLY A 133 4.60 -15.92 -12.52
N CYS A 134 4.17 -14.72 -12.12
CA CYS A 134 3.97 -13.62 -13.06
C CYS A 134 5.30 -13.22 -13.74
N PRO A 135 5.37 -13.24 -15.10
CA PRO A 135 6.61 -12.95 -15.81
C PRO A 135 7.06 -11.49 -15.73
N LEU A 136 6.13 -10.57 -15.44
CA LEU A 136 6.41 -9.13 -15.40
C LEU A 136 6.75 -8.64 -13.99
N GLY A 137 5.95 -9.01 -12.98
CA GLY A 137 6.13 -8.52 -11.62
C GLY A 137 7.34 -9.11 -10.88
N GLN A 138 7.55 -10.43 -11.01
CA GLN A 138 8.62 -11.18 -10.32
C GLN A 138 8.60 -11.01 -8.78
N LEU A 139 7.41 -10.82 -8.23
CA LEU A 139 7.14 -11.03 -6.80
C LEU A 139 6.64 -12.47 -6.59
N GLU A 140 6.57 -12.90 -5.34
CA GLU A 140 6.26 -14.28 -4.96
C GLU A 140 5.05 -14.36 -4.00
N LEU A 141 4.06 -13.48 -4.18
CA LEU A 141 2.84 -13.51 -3.37
C LEU A 141 2.03 -14.78 -3.67
N SER A 142 1.61 -15.46 -2.63
CA SER A 142 0.72 -16.60 -2.76
C SER A 142 -0.72 -16.14 -3.06
N PRO A 143 -1.48 -16.84 -3.92
CA PRO A 143 -2.88 -16.54 -4.18
C PRO A 143 -3.77 -16.49 -2.91
N PRO A 144 -3.58 -17.38 -1.91
CA PRO A 144 -4.24 -17.27 -0.61
C PRO A 144 -4.09 -15.90 0.08
N LEU A 145 -2.95 -15.22 -0.10
CA LEU A 145 -2.69 -13.92 0.52
C LEU A 145 -3.76 -12.89 0.14
N PHE A 146 -4.25 -12.89 -1.11
CA PHE A 146 -5.24 -11.91 -1.55
C PHE A 146 -6.57 -12.01 -0.81
N ALA A 147 -6.93 -13.19 -0.28
CA ALA A 147 -8.07 -13.32 0.64
C ALA A 147 -7.82 -12.57 1.97
N HIS A 148 -6.59 -12.63 2.49
CA HIS A 148 -6.19 -11.91 3.72
C HIS A 148 -6.16 -10.40 3.52
N LEU A 149 -5.60 -9.92 2.40
CA LEU A 149 -5.58 -8.49 2.07
C LEU A 149 -7.00 -7.96 1.94
N THR A 150 -7.87 -8.70 1.24
CA THR A 150 -9.28 -8.38 1.08
C THR A 150 -10.01 -8.31 2.43
N HIS A 151 -9.89 -9.35 3.27
CA HIS A 151 -10.51 -9.37 4.61
C HIS A 151 -10.12 -8.16 5.45
N LYS A 152 -8.84 -7.78 5.45
CA LYS A 152 -8.34 -6.64 6.21
C LYS A 152 -8.99 -5.32 5.75
N LEU A 153 -9.21 -5.15 4.46
CA LEU A 153 -9.88 -3.97 3.90
C LEU A 153 -11.40 -3.98 4.13
N MET A 154 -12.03 -5.14 4.22
CA MET A 154 -13.47 -5.25 4.52
C MET A 154 -13.84 -4.76 5.93
N CYS A 155 -12.86 -4.62 6.84
CA CYS A 155 -13.09 -4.01 8.15
C CYS A 155 -13.24 -2.48 8.11
N LEU A 156 -13.00 -1.85 6.96
CA LEU A 156 -13.12 -0.41 6.73
C LEU A 156 -14.44 -0.07 6.05
N ALA A 157 -14.86 1.19 6.10
CA ALA A 157 -16.02 1.70 5.38
C ALA A 157 -17.29 0.85 5.55
N GLU A 158 -17.51 0.26 6.72
CA GLU A 158 -18.64 -0.65 6.98
C GLU A 158 -18.74 -1.81 5.96
N GLY A 159 -17.61 -2.26 5.41
CA GLY A 159 -17.54 -3.30 4.39
C GLY A 159 -17.85 -2.82 2.96
N LYS A 160 -18.04 -1.52 2.72
CA LYS A 160 -18.20 -0.93 1.37
C LYS A 160 -16.87 -0.99 0.62
N LEU A 161 -16.63 -2.14 -0.02
CA LEU A 161 -15.43 -2.46 -0.77
C LEU A 161 -15.79 -2.81 -2.22
N VAL A 162 -15.12 -2.18 -3.19
CA VAL A 162 -15.20 -2.54 -4.61
C VAL A 162 -13.82 -2.95 -5.09
N VAL A 163 -13.74 -4.10 -5.75
CA VAL A 163 -12.50 -4.61 -6.33
C VAL A 163 -12.61 -4.58 -7.85
N ALA A 164 -11.63 -3.95 -8.52
CA ALA A 164 -11.57 -3.87 -9.97
C ALA A 164 -10.28 -4.53 -10.47
N LEU A 165 -10.39 -5.47 -11.41
CA LEU A 165 -9.24 -6.13 -12.01
C LEU A 165 -8.37 -5.14 -12.79
N GLU A 166 -7.06 -5.19 -12.56
CA GLU A 166 -6.03 -4.44 -13.32
C GLU A 166 -5.11 -5.44 -14.07
N GLY A 167 -3.84 -5.56 -13.67
CA GLY A 167 -2.86 -6.49 -14.25
C GLY A 167 -3.01 -7.95 -13.78
N GLY A 168 -2.10 -8.79 -14.28
CA GLY A 168 -2.06 -10.24 -14.00
C GLY A 168 -1.85 -11.05 -15.27
N TYR A 169 -0.63 -11.55 -15.47
CA TYR A 169 -0.20 -12.10 -16.76
C TYR A 169 0.25 -13.56 -16.70
N PHE A 170 0.07 -14.20 -15.54
CA PHE A 170 0.22 -15.64 -15.38
C PHE A 170 -1.13 -16.21 -14.95
N HIS A 171 -1.79 -16.91 -15.88
CA HIS A 171 -3.21 -17.23 -15.80
C HIS A 171 -3.59 -18.05 -14.56
N ASP A 172 -2.75 -19.00 -14.14
CA ASP A 172 -3.05 -19.87 -13.01
C ASP A 172 -3.10 -19.05 -11.71
N SER A 173 -2.05 -18.28 -11.41
CA SER A 173 -2.01 -17.41 -10.23
C SER A 173 -3.06 -16.30 -10.30
N LEU A 174 -3.31 -15.71 -11.47
CA LEU A 174 -4.39 -14.73 -11.67
C LEU A 174 -5.75 -15.32 -11.26
N ALA A 175 -6.11 -16.47 -11.82
CA ALA A 175 -7.41 -17.09 -11.57
C ALA A 175 -7.57 -17.49 -10.10
N GLU A 176 -6.53 -18.08 -9.50
CA GLU A 176 -6.53 -18.49 -8.10
C GLU A 176 -6.63 -17.28 -7.16
N SER A 177 -5.88 -16.21 -7.45
CA SER A 177 -5.87 -15.00 -6.63
C SER A 177 -7.20 -14.26 -6.69
N ALA A 178 -7.79 -14.14 -7.88
CA ALA A 178 -9.13 -13.58 -8.07
C ALA A 178 -10.20 -14.42 -7.35
N ALA A 179 -10.10 -15.75 -7.40
CA ALA A 179 -11.01 -16.64 -6.67
C ALA A 179 -10.91 -16.44 -5.15
N HIS A 180 -9.70 -16.30 -4.61
CA HIS A 180 -9.50 -16.01 -3.19
C HIS A 180 -10.02 -14.63 -2.77
N THR A 181 -9.85 -13.60 -3.62
CA THR A 181 -10.47 -12.29 -3.40
C THR A 181 -12.01 -12.42 -3.35
N ILE A 182 -12.62 -13.11 -4.30
CA ILE A 182 -14.09 -13.29 -4.36
C ILE A 182 -14.59 -14.08 -3.15
N SER A 183 -13.91 -15.15 -2.76
CA SER A 183 -14.25 -15.96 -1.59
C SER A 183 -14.24 -15.12 -0.30
N ALA A 184 -13.24 -14.26 -0.14
CA ALA A 184 -13.22 -13.29 0.96
C ALA A 184 -14.41 -12.30 0.92
N LEU A 185 -14.72 -11.75 -0.26
CA LEU A 185 -15.88 -10.84 -0.43
C LEU A 185 -17.22 -11.52 -0.09
N LEU A 186 -17.33 -12.83 -0.31
CA LEU A 186 -18.50 -13.63 0.05
C LEU A 186 -18.57 -13.97 1.55
N GLY A 187 -17.51 -13.66 2.32
CA GLY A 187 -17.44 -13.91 3.76
C GLY A 187 -16.91 -15.30 4.14
N ASP A 188 -16.31 -16.02 3.20
CA ASP A 188 -15.63 -17.29 3.52
C ASP A 188 -14.38 -17.03 4.37
N CYS A 189 -14.00 -17.98 5.22
CA CYS A 189 -12.78 -17.84 6.01
C CYS A 189 -11.53 -17.80 5.12
N ALA A 190 -10.62 -16.86 5.41
CA ALA A 190 -9.33 -16.82 4.74
C ALA A 190 -8.55 -18.15 4.96
N PRO A 191 -7.93 -18.73 3.92
CA PRO A 191 -7.15 -19.96 4.06
C PRO A 191 -5.94 -19.73 4.97
N SER A 192 -5.44 -20.79 5.60
CA SER A 192 -4.13 -20.71 6.27
C SER A 192 -3.07 -20.38 5.23
N LEU A 193 -2.20 -19.43 5.55
CA LEU A 193 -0.96 -19.26 4.79
C LEU A 193 0.03 -20.34 5.24
N GLU A 194 0.90 -20.76 4.33
CA GLU A 194 2.08 -21.53 4.68
C GLU A 194 2.97 -20.72 5.65
N PRO A 195 3.89 -21.36 6.39
CA PRO A 195 4.77 -20.66 7.32
C PRO A 195 5.43 -19.44 6.65
N ILE A 196 5.00 -18.25 7.08
CA ILE A 196 5.51 -16.99 6.54
C ILE A 196 6.96 -16.80 6.99
N GLY A 197 7.82 -16.42 6.04
CA GLY A 197 9.23 -16.13 6.31
C GLY A 197 9.43 -14.82 7.08
N GLU A 198 10.69 -14.41 7.21
CA GLU A 198 11.02 -13.09 7.74
C GLU A 198 10.71 -11.98 6.72
N VAL A 199 10.37 -10.80 7.21
CA VAL A 199 10.17 -9.60 6.38
C VAL A 199 11.52 -9.17 5.82
N HIS A 200 11.58 -8.94 4.51
CA HIS A 200 12.81 -8.51 3.85
C HIS A 200 13.23 -7.12 4.35
N GLN A 201 14.52 -6.92 4.59
CA GLN A 201 15.05 -5.65 5.14
C GLN A 201 14.77 -4.45 4.23
N SER A 202 14.74 -4.65 2.90
CA SER A 202 14.35 -3.60 1.96
C SER A 202 12.91 -3.14 2.14
N VAL A 203 12.01 -4.02 2.57
CA VAL A 203 10.60 -3.70 2.81
C VAL A 203 10.45 -2.92 4.12
N LEU A 204 11.18 -3.30 5.16
CA LEU A 204 11.25 -2.53 6.41
C LEU A 204 11.76 -1.10 6.13
N LYS A 205 12.77 -0.97 5.27
CA LYS A 205 13.24 0.33 4.79
C LYS A 205 12.16 1.09 4.02
N SER A 206 11.48 0.48 3.05
CA SER A 206 10.39 1.13 2.30
C SER A 206 9.24 1.61 3.20
N ILE A 207 8.89 0.83 4.23
CA ILE A 207 7.92 1.24 5.25
C ILE A 207 8.45 2.45 6.04
N SER A 208 9.69 2.38 6.53
CA SER A 208 10.33 3.47 7.28
C SER A 208 10.43 4.75 6.46
N ASP A 209 10.75 4.66 5.17
CA ASP A 209 10.84 5.79 4.24
C ASP A 209 9.47 6.46 4.04
N CYS A 210 8.37 5.70 3.97
CA CYS A 210 7.00 6.24 3.88
C CYS A 210 6.56 6.95 5.17
N VAL A 211 7.07 6.49 6.30
CA VAL A 211 6.67 6.94 7.63
C VAL A 211 7.53 8.13 8.09
N SER A 212 8.78 8.20 7.62
CA SER A 212 9.74 9.25 7.93
C SER A 212 9.38 10.57 7.21
N PRO A 213 9.47 11.73 7.87
CA PRO A 213 9.19 13.01 7.23
C PRO A 213 10.22 13.30 6.14
N ALA A 214 9.75 13.43 4.89
CA ALA A 214 10.58 13.85 3.78
C ALA A 214 11.40 15.12 4.13
N PRO A 215 12.69 15.20 3.76
CA PRO A 215 13.54 16.35 4.06
C PRO A 215 13.07 17.57 3.25
N GLY A 216 12.18 18.37 3.83
CA GLY A 216 11.69 19.65 3.31
C GLY A 216 12.03 20.82 4.23
N PRO A 217 11.99 22.07 3.74
CA PRO A 217 12.37 23.24 4.52
C PRO A 217 11.47 23.43 5.74
N ALA A 218 12.10 23.54 6.91
CA ALA A 218 11.60 24.00 8.21
C ALA A 218 10.13 23.71 8.57
N ARG A 219 9.95 22.62 9.34
CA ARG A 219 9.03 22.47 10.48
C ARG A 219 7.82 23.42 10.51
N ARG A 220 6.70 22.98 9.94
CA ARG A 220 5.38 23.35 10.49
C ARG A 220 5.21 22.68 11.85
N SER A 221 4.60 23.38 12.79
CA SER A 221 4.29 22.82 14.11
C SER A 221 3.43 21.55 13.97
N SER A 222 3.51 20.60 14.89
CA SER A 222 2.68 19.37 14.86
C SER A 222 1.17 19.68 14.76
N ARG A 223 0.76 20.88 15.19
CA ARG A 223 -0.61 21.41 15.10
C ARG A 223 -1.03 21.88 13.70
N GLU A 224 -0.10 22.09 12.77
CA GLU A 224 -0.36 22.61 11.41
C GLU A 224 -0.25 21.54 10.32
N ARG A 225 0.15 20.31 10.68
CA ARG A 225 0.19 19.16 9.76
C ARG A 225 -1.21 18.59 9.57
N ARG A 226 -1.48 18.03 8.38
CA ARG A 226 -2.75 17.38 8.04
C ARG A 226 -2.85 16.01 8.70
N GLU A 227 -4.06 15.48 8.88
CA GLU A 227 -4.30 14.20 9.60
C GLU A 227 -3.40 13.04 9.12
N PRO A 228 -3.30 12.72 7.81
CA PRO A 228 -2.44 11.61 7.37
C PRO A 228 -0.96 11.82 7.71
N GLU A 229 -0.45 13.05 7.59
CA GLU A 229 0.93 13.37 7.98
C GLU A 229 1.16 13.25 9.49
N ARG A 230 0.13 13.52 10.31
CA ARG A 230 0.21 13.33 11.76
C ARG A 230 0.23 11.86 12.12
N LEU A 231 -0.48 11.00 11.40
CA LEU A 231 -0.38 9.57 11.63
C LEU A 231 1.00 9.04 11.27
N LEU A 232 1.52 9.38 10.09
CA LEU A 232 2.84 8.90 9.68
C LEU A 232 3.89 9.28 10.73
N LEU A 233 3.86 10.50 11.27
CA LEU A 233 4.71 10.88 12.40
C LEU A 233 4.48 10.08 13.69
N ARG A 234 3.23 9.68 13.97
CA ARG A 234 2.90 8.84 15.14
C ARG A 234 3.40 7.41 14.95
N LEU A 235 3.27 6.87 13.73
CA LEU A 235 3.83 5.58 13.34
C LEU A 235 5.36 5.59 13.42
N GLU A 236 6.00 6.69 13.01
CA GLU A 236 7.44 6.89 13.13
C GLU A 236 7.89 6.76 14.58
N GLN A 237 7.22 7.49 15.49
CA GLN A 237 7.51 7.45 16.92
C GLN A 237 7.30 6.07 17.53
N SER A 238 6.30 5.32 17.06
CA SER A 238 6.05 3.94 17.50
C SER A 238 7.15 2.99 17.03
N LEU A 239 7.55 3.07 15.76
CA LEU A 239 8.59 2.22 15.17
C LEU A 239 9.96 2.49 15.81
N LEU A 240 10.32 3.76 16.01
CA LEU A 240 11.56 4.14 16.71
C LEU A 240 11.56 3.71 18.19
N GLY A 241 10.37 3.62 18.82
CA GLY A 241 10.23 3.11 20.19
C GLY A 241 10.46 1.59 20.30
N GLU A 242 10.09 0.83 19.27
CA GLU A 242 10.35 -0.61 19.18
C GLU A 242 11.85 -0.90 18.93
N GLU A 243 12.51 -0.17 18.04
CA GLU A 243 13.96 -0.32 17.79
C GLU A 243 14.81 0.01 19.04
N CYS A 244 14.45 1.06 19.78
CA CYS A 244 15.14 1.45 21.01
C CYS A 244 14.97 0.40 22.13
N SER A 245 13.87 -0.38 22.11
CA SER A 245 13.65 -1.46 23.07
C SER A 245 14.32 -2.79 22.66
N GLU A 246 14.58 -3.01 21.36
CA GLU A 246 15.40 -4.12 20.87
C GLU A 246 16.91 -3.90 21.12
N GLU A 247 17.43 -2.67 20.96
CA GLU A 247 18.82 -2.34 21.31
C GLU A 247 19.11 -2.49 22.81
N ILE A 248 18.14 -2.19 23.67
CA ILE A 248 18.26 -2.42 25.13
C ILE A 248 18.24 -3.92 25.46
N ARG A 249 17.50 -4.75 24.70
CA ARG A 249 17.51 -6.21 24.87
C ARG A 249 18.79 -6.87 24.37
N SER A 250 19.37 -6.38 23.26
CA SER A 250 20.65 -6.92 22.75
C SER A 250 21.83 -6.60 23.69
N HIS A 251 21.81 -5.46 24.39
CA HIS A 251 22.81 -5.10 25.40
C HIS A 251 22.67 -5.82 26.76
N HIS A 252 21.60 -6.59 26.98
CA HIS A 252 21.41 -7.37 28.21
C HIS A 252 21.69 -8.86 28.08
N THR A 253 22.15 -9.35 26.92
CA THR A 253 22.43 -10.78 26.71
C THR A 253 23.92 -11.14 26.64
N THR A 254 24.84 -10.20 26.88
CA THR A 254 26.28 -10.45 26.95
C THR A 254 26.87 -10.11 28.32
N HIS A 255 26.39 -10.76 29.39
CA HIS A 255 27.17 -10.91 30.63
C HIS A 255 26.57 -12.01 31.51
N THR A 256 26.67 -13.27 31.08
CA THR A 256 26.71 -14.39 32.05
C THR A 256 27.56 -15.52 31.49
N THR A 257 28.88 -15.31 31.49
CA THR A 257 29.84 -16.41 31.54
C THR A 257 31.00 -15.90 32.37
N ILE A 258 31.26 -16.56 33.50
CA ILE A 258 32.56 -16.94 34.07
C ILE A 258 32.40 -17.23 35.57
N GLN A 259 32.81 -18.45 35.92
CA GLN A 259 33.09 -19.09 37.22
C GLN A 259 31.95 -19.57 38.10
#